data_AF-A0AAD5E6Z7-F1
#
_entry.id   AF-A0AAD5E6Z7-F1
#
_cell.length_a   1.000
_cell.length_b   1.000
_cell.length_c   1.000
_cell.angle_alpha   90.00
_cell.angle_beta   90.00
_cell.angle_gamma   90.00
#
_symmetry.space_group_name_H-M   'P 1'
#
loop_
_entity.id
_entity.type
_entity.pdbx_description
1 polymer ?
#
loop_
_entity_poly.entity_id
_entity_poly.type
_entity_poly.pdbx_seq_one_letter_code
_entity_poly.pdbx_strand_id
1 'polypeptide(L)' 'MAHVETSVMIKLALFTTAMFSLPILTYFQTVDRIFDGNASYAAGSAAVVANIVLFSYIIVAALEDPIPEEKPKEE' A
#
# COMPACT_ATOMS: atom_id res chain seq x y z
N MET A 1 4.26 16.70 22.75
CA MET A 1 4.08 15.31 22.25
C MET A 1 3.58 15.45 20.82
N ALA A 2 4.30 14.91 19.83
CA ALA A 2 3.93 15.09 18.43
C ALA A 2 2.51 14.54 18.19
N HIS A 3 1.58 15.41 17.80
CA HIS A 3 0.25 15.00 17.35
C HIS A 3 0.41 14.38 15.97
N VAL A 4 0.65 13.07 15.92
CA VAL A 4 0.57 12.33 14.65
C VAL A 4 -0.90 12.12 14.34
N GLU A 5 -1.34 12.57 13.18
CA GLU A 5 -2.71 12.34 12.74
C GLU A 5 -2.99 10.85 12.62
N THR A 6 -4.05 10.39 13.29
CA THR A 6 -4.48 8.98 13.26
C THR A 6 -4.78 8.50 11.83
N SER A 7 -5.18 9.41 10.94
CA SER A 7 -5.36 9.15 9.50
C SER A 7 -4.11 8.53 8.87
N VAL A 8 -2.93 9.13 9.10
CA VAL A 8 -1.65 8.68 8.52
C VAL A 8 -1.29 7.29 9.03
N MET A 9 -1.46 7.04 10.33
CA MET A 9 -1.19 5.74 10.96
C MET A 9 -2.05 4.63 10.36
N ILE A 10 -3.35 4.90 10.13
CA ILE A 10 -4.26 3.94 9.51
C ILE A 10 -3.86 3.66 8.06
N LYS A 11 -3.55 4.69 7.27
CA LYS A 11 -3.10 4.52 5.88
C LYS A 11 -1.82 3.71 5.79
N LEU A 12 -0.83 4.01 6.62
CA LEU A 12 0.43 3.26 6.68
C LEU A 12 0.17 1.78 7.01
N ALA A 13 -0.60 1.50 8.06
CA ALA A 13 -0.92 0.12 8.46
C ALA A 13 -1.70 -0.64 7.35
N LEU A 14 -2.62 0.04 6.68
CA LEU A 14 -3.39 -0.51 5.56
C LEU A 14 -2.46 -0.87 4.40
N PHE A 15 -1.58 0.03 3.98
CA PHE A 15 -0.64 -0.23 2.87
C PHE A 15 0.41 -1.28 3.24
N THR A 16 0.90 -1.30 4.48
CA THR A 16 1.79 -2.37 4.96
C THR A 16 1.11 -3.73 4.85
N THR A 17 -0.14 -3.84 5.31
CA THR A 17 -0.89 -5.10 5.24
C THR A 17 -1.20 -5.48 3.80
N ALA A 18 -1.59 -4.51 2.97
CA ALA A 18 -1.88 -4.71 1.55
C ALA A 18 -0.67 -5.20 0.75
N MET A 19 0.54 -4.72 1.06
CA MET A 19 1.76 -5.02 0.31
C MET A 19 2.08 -6.53 0.26
N PHE A 20 1.76 -7.29 1.31
CA PHE A 20 1.93 -8.74 1.29
C PHE A 20 0.62 -9.46 1.03
N SER A 21 -0.50 -9.02 1.61
CA SER A 21 -1.77 -9.76 1.49
C SER A 21 -2.31 -9.79 0.07
N LEU A 22 -2.30 -8.68 -0.67
CA LEU A 22 -2.88 -8.63 -2.01
C LEU A 22 -2.05 -9.42 -3.04
N PRO A 23 -0.70 -9.33 -3.10
CA PRO A 23 0.08 -10.13 -4.03
C PRO A 23 0.01 -11.63 -3.71
N ILE A 24 0.05 -12.01 -2.43
CA ILE A 24 -0.09 -13.40 -1.99
C ILE A 24 -1.46 -13.95 -2.39
N LEU A 25 -2.53 -13.20 -2.09
CA LEU A 25 -3.89 -13.59 -2.47
C LEU A 25 -4.00 -13.73 -3.99
N THR A 26 -3.40 -12.82 -4.75
CA THR A 26 -3.39 -12.87 -6.21
C THR A 26 -2.74 -14.15 -6.69
N TYR A 27 -1.55 -14.51 -6.19
CA TYR A 27 -0.89 -15.76 -6.60
C TYR A 27 -1.78 -16.99 -6.40
N PHE A 28 -2.31 -17.17 -5.19
CA PHE A 28 -3.14 -18.35 -4.87
C PHE A 28 -4.51 -18.33 -5.55
N GLN A 29 -5.04 -17.15 -5.86
CA GLN A 29 -6.26 -17.03 -6.65
C GLN A 29 -6.03 -17.39 -8.12
N THR A 30 -4.91 -16.94 -8.71
CA THR A 30 -4.69 -17.03 -10.15
C THR A 30 -4.04 -18.34 -10.57
N VAL A 31 -3.21 -18.96 -9.72
CA VAL A 31 -2.48 -20.19 -10.08
C VAL A 31 -3.41 -21.30 -10.57
N ASP A 32 -4.44 -21.65 -9.80
CA ASP A 32 -5.32 -22.79 -10.16
C ASP A 32 -6.59 -22.36 -10.91
N ARG A 33 -7.08 -21.13 -10.72
CA ARG A 33 -8.36 -20.69 -11.32
C ARG A 33 -8.23 -20.00 -12.67
N ILE A 34 -7.06 -19.44 -12.98
CA ILE A 34 -6.86 -18.63 -14.20
C ILE A 34 -5.75 -19.21 -15.08
N PHE A 35 -4.68 -19.71 -14.46
CA PHE A 35 -3.48 -20.15 -15.17
C PHE A 35 -3.25 -21.66 -15.15
N ASP A 36 -4.25 -22.46 -14.75
CA ASP A 36 -4.23 -23.93 -14.76
C ASP A 36 -2.96 -24.56 -14.17
N GLY A 37 -2.48 -24.01 -13.05
CA GLY A 37 -1.29 -24.47 -12.34
C GLY A 37 0.02 -23.82 -12.81
N ASN A 38 0.00 -22.89 -13.77
CA ASN A 38 1.22 -22.24 -14.26
C ASN A 38 1.73 -21.18 -13.26
N ALA A 39 2.67 -21.61 -12.43
CA ALA A 39 3.29 -20.78 -11.40
C ALA A 39 3.98 -19.51 -11.94
N SER A 40 4.52 -19.54 -13.16
CA SER A 40 5.23 -18.38 -13.74
C SER A 40 4.27 -17.24 -14.07
N TYR A 41 3.12 -17.54 -14.68
CA TYR A 41 2.09 -16.53 -14.95
C TYR A 41 1.42 -16.04 -13.66
N ALA A 42 1.17 -16.95 -12.71
CA ALA A 42 0.63 -16.59 -11.40
C ALA A 42 1.57 -15.64 -10.64
N ALA A 43 2.88 -15.96 -10.56
CA ALA A 43 3.89 -15.11 -9.95
C ALA A 43 4.02 -13.76 -10.68
N GLY A 44 3.96 -13.76 -12.01
CA GLY A 44 3.93 -12.53 -12.81
C GLY A 44 2.75 -11.63 -12.47
N SER A 45 1.55 -12.20 -12.33
CA SER A 45 0.35 -11.45 -11.93
C SER A 45 0.46 -10.86 -10.52
N ALA A 46 1.02 -11.62 -9.58
CA ALA A 46 1.26 -11.14 -8.22
C ALA A 46 2.28 -9.99 -8.19
N ALA A 47 3.34 -10.07 -9.01
CA ALA A 47 4.32 -8.99 -9.14
C ALA A 47 3.69 -7.71 -9.71
N VAL A 48 2.79 -7.82 -10.68
CA VAL A 48 2.02 -6.67 -11.19
C VAL A 48 1.17 -6.05 -10.08
N VAL A 49 0.44 -6.87 -9.31
CA VAL A 49 -0.37 -6.39 -8.18
C VAL A 49 0.48 -5.69 -7.12
N ALA A 50 1.66 -6.21 -6.78
CA ALA A 50 2.57 -5.56 -5.83
C ALA A 50 2.98 -4.15 -6.29
N ASN A 51 3.28 -3.97 -7.58
CA ASN A 51 3.59 -2.66 -8.15
C ASN A 51 2.38 -1.72 -8.10
N ILE A 52 1.16 -2.21 -8.36
CA ILE A 52 -0.06 -1.39 -8.24
C ILE A 52 -0.25 -0.89 -6.81
N VAL A 53 -0.03 -1.74 -5.80
CA VAL A 53 -0.11 -1.34 -4.38
C VAL A 53 0.93 -0.26 -4.07
N LEU A 54 2.17 -0.45 -4.51
CA LEU A 54 3.25 0.52 -4.32
C LEU A 54 2.92 1.88 -4.97
N PHE A 55 2.47 1.88 -6.23
CA PHE A 55 2.07 3.11 -6.92
C PHE A 55 0.92 3.81 -6.20
N SER A 56 -0.07 3.05 -5.75
CA SER A 56 -1.22 3.59 -5.00
C SER A 56 -0.78 4.23 -3.69
N TYR A 57 0.16 3.61 -2.96
CA TYR A 57 0.75 4.19 -1.75
C TYR A 57 1.42 5.53 -2.03
N ILE A 58 2.25 5.60 -3.08
CA ILE A 58 2.95 6.83 -3.47
C ILE A 58 1.96 7.95 -3.79
N ILE A 59 0.90 7.65 -4.54
CA ILE A 59 -0.12 8.65 -4.90
C ILE A 59 -0.85 9.14 -3.64
N VAL A 60 -1.31 8.25 -2.77
CA VAL A 60 -2.00 8.63 -1.53
C VAL A 60 -1.09 9.45 -0.62
N ALA A 61 0.17 9.07 -0.49
CA ALA A 61 1.15 9.81 0.30
C ALA A 61 1.44 11.20 -0.29
N ALA A 62 1.46 11.34 -1.62
CA ALA A 62 1.67 12.63 -2.29
C ALA A 62 0.47 13.58 -2.18
N LEU A 63 -0.73 13.05 -1.97
CA LEU A 63 -1.96 13.82 -1.79
C LEU A 63 -2.27 14.12 -0.31
N GLU A 64 -1.49 13.58 0.63
CA GLU A 64 -1.64 13.88 2.06
C GLU A 64 -1.12 15.29 2.33
N ASP A 65 -1.99 16.21 2.73
CA ASP A 65 -1.57 17.57 3.08
C ASP A 65 -0.66 17.55 4.33
N PRO A 66 0.45 18.30 4.33
CA PRO A 66 1.33 18.39 5.50
C PRO A 66 0.62 19.09 6.65
N ILE A 67 0.76 18.54 7.87
CA ILE A 67 0.25 19.14 9.11
C ILE A 67 0.80 20.58 9.20
N PRO A 68 -0.05 21.61 9.38
CA PRO A 68 0.41 22.98 9.49
C PRO A 68 1.40 23.09 10.65
N GLU A 69 2.65 23.47 10.36
CA GLU A 69 3.61 23.80 11.41
C GLU A 69 3.04 24.94 12.25
N GLU A 70 2.80 24.68 13.54
CA GLU A 70 2.40 25.70 14.50
C GLU A 70 3.57 26.66 14.66
N LYS A 71 3.54 27.78 13.93
CA LYS A 71 4.60 28.80 13.97
C LYS A 71 4.75 29.29 15.42
N PRO A 72 5.96 29.26 16.01
CA PRO A 72 6.19 29.78 17.34
C PRO A 72 5.78 31.25 17.36
N LYS A 73 4.87 31.62 18.27
CA LYS A 73 4.56 33.02 18.56
C LYS A 73 5.78 33.59 19.28
N GLU A 74 6.50 34.50 18.64
CA GLU A 74 7.48 35.36 19.33
C GLU A 74 6.71 36.29 20.30
N GLU A 75 7.03 36.20 21.59
CA GLU A 75 6.68 37.18 22.63
C GLU A 75 7.93 37.94 23.07
#